data_AF-A0A968TUF3-F1
#
_entry.id   AF-A0A968TUF3-F1
#
_cell.length_a   1.000
_cell.length_b   1.000
_cell.length_c   1.000
_cell.angle_alpha   90.00
_cell.angle_beta   90.00
_cell.angle_gamma   90.00
#
_symmetry.space_group_name_H-M   'P 1'
#
loop_
_entity.id
_entity.type
_entity.pdbx_description
1 polymer ?
#
loop_
_entity_poly.entity_id
_entity_poly.type
_entity_poly.pdbx_seq_one_letter_code
_entity_poly.pdbx_strand_id
1 'polypeptide(L)'
;MRPTFSHARTPTPFARPHLLAPIFSPRSVAVVGASRNPGSIGHAILHNLLFGLFNGAIYPVNPKAQVVHSLKCYPSVATRIYQPPGW
;
A
#
# COMPACT_ATOMS: atom_id res chain seq x y z
N MET A 1 33.65 24.19 39.23
CA MET A 1 33.13 24.20 37.84
C MET A 1 32.74 22.77 37.46
N ARG A 2 31.48 22.52 37.11
CA ARG A 2 30.97 21.19 36.70
C ARG A 2 30.85 21.14 35.17
N PRO A 3 31.37 20.11 34.47
CA PRO A 3 31.13 19.99 33.04
C PRO A 3 29.70 19.48 32.80
N THR A 4 28.90 20.24 32.04
CA THR A 4 27.59 19.80 31.54
C THR A 4 27.80 18.92 30.32
N PHE A 5 27.75 17.60 30.49
CA PHE A 5 27.65 16.67 29.37
C PHE A 5 26.23 16.75 28.77
N SER A 6 26.11 17.52 27.69
CA SER A 6 24.94 17.50 26.81
C SER A 6 24.86 16.14 26.12
N HIS A 7 23.88 15.32 26.50
CA HIS A 7 23.54 14.09 25.79
C HIS A 7 23.05 14.44 24.37
N ALA A 8 23.97 14.43 23.40
CA ALA A 8 23.60 14.29 22.01
C ALA A 8 22.83 12.96 21.89
N ARG A 9 21.53 13.03 21.55
CA ARG A 9 20.76 11.85 21.18
C ARG A 9 21.33 11.31 19.88
N THR A 10 22.21 10.31 19.99
CA THR A 10 22.66 9.52 18.86
C THR A 10 21.42 8.98 18.14
N PRO A 11 21.24 9.17 16.82
CA PRO A 11 20.16 8.49 16.10
C PRO A 11 20.36 7.00 16.31
N THR A 12 19.36 6.32 16.88
CA THR A 12 19.40 4.88 17.13
C THR A 12 19.65 4.19 15.78
N PRO A 13 20.83 3.58 15.57
CA PRO A 13 21.05 2.83 14.36
C PRO A 13 20.08 1.64 14.45
N PHE A 14 19.17 1.56 13.49
CA PHE A 14 18.16 0.50 13.37
C PHE A 14 17.00 0.58 14.37
N ALA A 15 16.17 1.63 14.28
CA ALA A 15 14.76 1.48 14.64
C ALA A 15 14.18 0.33 13.80
N ARG A 16 13.97 -0.83 14.41
CA ARG A 16 13.35 -1.98 13.73
C ARG A 16 12.02 -1.49 13.15
N PRO A 17 11.74 -1.70 11.85
CA PRO A 17 10.43 -1.38 11.34
C PRO A 17 9.40 -2.10 12.22
N HIS A 18 8.46 -1.33 12.76
CA HIS A 18 7.43 -1.90 13.61
C HIS A 18 6.73 -3.00 12.81
N LEU A 19 6.58 -4.19 13.39
CA LEU A 19 6.12 -5.38 12.66
C LEU A 19 4.76 -5.18 11.97
N LEU A 20 3.95 -4.25 12.48
CA LEU A 20 2.63 -3.91 11.97
C LEU A 20 2.65 -2.75 10.96
N ALA A 21 3.82 -2.21 10.60
CA ALA A 21 3.95 -1.14 9.60
C ALA A 21 3.26 -1.45 8.28
N PRO A 22 3.35 -2.68 7.74
CA PRO A 22 2.66 -3.00 6.50
C PRO A 22 1.13 -2.94 6.60
N ILE A 23 0.56 -2.98 7.82
CA ILE A 23 -0.89 -2.94 8.04
C ILE A 23 -1.36 -1.50 8.19
N PHE A 24 -0.67 -0.70 9.02
CA PHE A 24 -1.09 0.67 9.34
C PHE A 24 -0.51 1.73 8.42
N SER A 25 0.58 1.44 7.72
CA SER A 25 1.23 2.37 6.78
C SER A 25 1.77 1.63 5.54
N PRO A 26 0.91 0.90 4.80
CA PRO A 26 1.33 0.19 3.60
C PRO A 26 1.81 1.15 2.51
N ARG A 27 2.87 0.76 1.79
CA ARG A 27 3.28 1.43 0.54
C ARG A 27 2.32 1.14 -0.62
N SER A 28 1.60 0.03 -0.54
CA SER A 28 0.63 -0.39 -1.54
C SER A 28 -0.37 -1.40 -0.98
N VAL A 29 -1.56 -1.46 -1.57
CA VAL A 29 -2.62 -2.40 -1.20
C VAL A 29 -3.14 -3.11 -2.46
N ALA A 30 -3.26 -4.44 -2.40
CA ALA A 30 -3.97 -5.23 -3.40
C ALA A 30 -5.37 -5.58 -2.90
N VAL A 31 -6.41 -5.29 -3.68
CA VAL A 31 -7.81 -5.60 -3.33
C VAL A 31 -8.23 -6.85 -4.09
N VAL A 32 -8.11 -8.02 -3.45
CA VAL A 32 -8.57 -9.30 -4.01
C VAL A 32 -10.09 -9.38 -3.96
N GLY A 33 -10.70 -9.66 -5.11
CA GLY A 33 -12.16 -9.61 -5.26
C GLY A 33 -12.69 -8.21 -5.61
N ALA A 34 -11.82 -7.29 -6.05
CA ALA A 34 -12.24 -6.01 -6.60
C ALA A 34 -13.28 -6.20 -7.72
N SER A 35 -14.30 -5.35 -7.78
CA SER A 35 -15.45 -5.58 -8.66
C SER A 35 -16.06 -4.27 -9.15
N ARG A 36 -16.67 -4.34 -10.33
CA ARG A 36 -17.46 -3.26 -10.93
C ARG A 36 -18.87 -3.17 -10.33
N ASN A 37 -19.33 -4.21 -9.63
CA ASN A 37 -20.65 -4.23 -9.02
C ASN A 37 -20.67 -3.37 -7.73
N PRO A 38 -21.45 -2.28 -7.67
CA PRO A 38 -21.54 -1.42 -6.50
C PRO A 38 -21.99 -2.13 -5.22
N GLY A 39 -22.79 -3.21 -5.33
CA GLY A 39 -23.26 -3.98 -4.18
C GLY A 39 -22.25 -4.97 -3.60
N SER A 40 -21.03 -5.04 -4.14
CA SER A 40 -20.01 -5.99 -3.68
C SER A 40 -19.03 -5.38 -2.67
N ILE A 41 -18.57 -6.19 -1.72
CA ILE A 41 -17.60 -5.77 -0.70
C ILE A 41 -16.30 -5.27 -1.35
N GLY A 42 -15.79 -5.97 -2.37
CA GLY A 42 -14.57 -5.57 -3.07
C GLY A 42 -14.69 -4.24 -3.80
N HIS A 43 -15.90 -3.87 -4.25
CA HIS A 43 -16.16 -2.53 -4.78
C HIS A 43 -16.09 -1.48 -3.68
N ALA A 44 -16.76 -1.71 -2.55
CA ALA A 44 -16.77 -0.77 -1.42
C ALA A 44 -15.37 -0.53 -0.85
N ILE A 45 -14.55 -1.58 -0.69
CA ILE A 45 -13.16 -1.45 -0.23
C ILE A 45 -12.33 -0.61 -1.20
N LEU A 46 -12.40 -0.91 -2.50
CA LEU A 46 -11.65 -0.16 -3.51
C LEU A 46 -12.08 1.31 -3.57
N HIS A 47 -13.39 1.56 -3.53
CA HIS A 47 -13.96 2.90 -3.45
C HIS A 47 -13.40 3.65 -2.24
N ASN A 48 -13.43 3.06 -1.04
CA ASN A 48 -12.95 3.70 0.17
C ASN A 48 -11.45 4.01 0.14
N LEU A 49 -10.62 3.16 -0.47
CA LEU A 49 -9.19 3.46 -0.65
C LEU A 49 -8.97 4.65 -1.60
N LEU A 50 -9.73 4.72 -2.70
CA LEU A 50 -9.60 5.79 -3.69
C LEU A 50 -10.10 7.13 -3.16
N PHE A 51 -11.32 7.17 -2.63
CA PHE A 51 -11.95 8.39 -2.15
C PHE A 51 -11.52 8.78 -0.73
N GLY A 52 -10.96 7.83 0.04
CA GLY A 52 -10.31 8.08 1.32
C GLY A 52 -8.87 8.58 1.20
N LEU A 53 -8.40 8.91 -0.01
CA LEU A 53 -7.09 9.49 -0.29
C LEU A 53 -5.91 8.63 0.21
N PHE A 54 -6.01 7.31 0.02
CA PHE A 54 -4.87 6.44 0.28
C PHE A 54 -3.71 6.80 -0.66
N ASN A 55 -2.57 7.21 -0.08
CA ASN A 55 -1.42 7.73 -0.83
C ASN A 55 -0.48 6.64 -1.39
N GLY A 56 -0.75 5.37 -1.12
CA GLY A 56 0.01 4.26 -1.67
C GLY A 56 -0.56 3.75 -3.00
N ALA A 57 0.18 2.85 -3.65
CA ALA A 57 -0.30 2.23 -4.90
C ALA A 57 -1.47 1.27 -4.63
N ILE A 58 -2.51 1.31 -5.45
CA ILE A 58 -3.69 0.44 -5.34
C ILE A 58 -3.73 -0.52 -6.53
N TYR A 59 -3.85 -1.82 -6.23
CA TYR A 59 -3.89 -2.88 -7.24
C TYR A 59 -5.19 -3.70 -7.12
N PRO A 60 -6.20 -3.43 -7.97
CA PRO A 60 -7.39 -4.27 -8.02
C PRO A 60 -7.06 -5.67 -8.57
N VAL A 61 -7.56 -6.73 -7.93
CA VAL A 61 -7.33 -8.12 -8.37
C VAL A 61 -8.66 -8.86 -8.58
N ASN A 62 -8.90 -9.29 -9.81
CA ASN A 62 -10.05 -10.07 -10.23
C ASN A 62 -9.76 -10.79 -11.57
N PRO A 63 -9.83 -12.14 -11.64
CA PRO A 63 -9.58 -12.89 -12.87
C PRO A 63 -10.48 -12.52 -14.07
N LYS A 64 -11.67 -11.97 -13.80
CA LYS A 64 -12.70 -11.71 -14.82
C LYS A 64 -12.77 -10.25 -15.24
N ALA A 65 -12.14 -9.33 -14.52
CA ALA A 65 -12.20 -7.90 -14.81
C ALA A 65 -10.86 -7.39 -15.34
N GLN A 66 -10.90 -6.65 -16.45
CA GLN A 66 -9.72 -5.98 -17.01
C GLN A 66 -9.48 -4.61 -16.34
N VAL A 67 -10.55 -3.93 -15.92
CA VAL A 67 -10.53 -2.59 -15.33
C VAL A 67 -11.61 -2.49 -14.24
N VAL A 68 -11.27 -1.85 -13.12
CA VAL A 68 -12.22 -1.51 -12.04
C VAL A 68 -11.88 -0.09 -11.55
N HIS A 69 -12.87 0.82 -11.46
CA HIS A 69 -12.64 2.23 -11.09
C HIS A 69 -11.53 2.91 -11.91
N SER A 70 -11.50 2.67 -13.22
CA SER A 70 -10.47 3.17 -14.15
C SER A 70 -9.03 2.73 -13.86
N LEU A 71 -8.83 1.84 -12.87
CA LEU A 71 -7.56 1.20 -12.60
C LEU A 71 -7.45 -0.12 -13.37
N LYS A 72 -6.27 -0.41 -13.88
CA LYS A 72 -5.93 -1.73 -14.44
C LYS A 72 -6.14 -2.80 -13.36
N CYS A 73 -6.96 -3.80 -13.67
CA CYS A 73 -7.21 -4.92 -12.78
C CYS A 73 -6.38 -6.12 -13.21
N TYR A 74 -5.78 -6.79 -12.23
CA TYR A 74 -4.87 -7.91 -12.44
C TYR A 74 -5.60 -9.24 -12.17
N PRO A 75 -5.31 -10.32 -12.90
CA PRO A 75 -5.97 -11.59 -12.69
C PRO A 75 -5.53 -12.29 -11.39
N SER A 76 -4.33 -11.98 -10.88
CA SER A 76 -3.75 -12.55 -9.66
C SER A 76 -2.77 -11.60 -8.99
N VAL A 77 -2.56 -11.73 -7.68
CA VAL A 77 -1.51 -11.02 -6.93
C VAL A 77 -0.09 -11.40 -7.39
N ALA A 78 0.07 -12.59 -7.98
CA ALA A 78 1.34 -13.05 -8.52
C ALA A 78 1.62 -12.50 -9.93
N THR A 79 0.72 -11.69 -10.50
CA THR A 79 0.92 -11.11 -11.83
C THR A 79 2.16 -10.22 -11.80
N ARG A 80 3.13 -10.53 -12.66
CA ARG A 80 4.32 -9.69 -12.81
C ARG A 80 3.92 -8.34 -13.40
N ILE A 81 3.96 -7.30 -12.57
CA ILE A 81 3.87 -5.94 -13.05
C ILE A 81 5.23 -5.61 -13.65
N TYR A 82 5.27 -5.24 -14.92
CA TYR A 82 6.51 -4.79 -15.54
C TYR A 82 7.04 -3.58 -14.76
N GLN A 83 8.20 -3.73 -14.14
CA GLN A 83 8.99 -2.63 -13.62
C GLN A 83 10.04 -2.32 -14.69
N PRO A 84 10.01 -1.12 -15.32
CA PRO A 84 11.10 -0.74 -16.20
C PRO A 84 12.41 -0.78 -15.40
N PRO A 85 13.54 -1.16 -16.03
CA PRO A 85 14.84 -1.02 -15.39
C PRO A 85 15.01 0.43 -14.97
N GLY A 86 15.47 0.65 -13.73
CA GLY A 86 15.90 1.97 -13.28
C GLY A 86 17.11 2.36 -14.11
N TRP A 87 17.00 3.46 -14.86
CA TRP A 87 18.15 4.11 -15.48
C TRP A 87 19.09 4.64 -14.39
#